data_AF-A0A937YST8-F1
#
_entry.id   AF-A0A937YST8-F1
#
_cell.length_a   1.000
_cell.length_b   1.000
_cell.length_c   1.000
_cell.angle_alpha   90.00
_cell.angle_beta   90.00
_cell.angle_gamma   90.00
#
_symmetry.space_group_name_H-M   'P 1'
#
loop_
_entity.id
_entity.type
_entity.pdbx_description
1 polymer ?
#
loop_
_entity_poly.entity_id
_entity_poly.type
_entity_poly.pdbx_seq_one_letter_code
_entity_poly.pdbx_strand_id
1 'polypeptide(L)'
;MAEWPDYGRGTEEDRRKYAELIKLHAYNRNFITRDQEMKILEDGVSRFRINLDESRGILLSVTGANDIALENEVQRTAKQMLQNSAYPKKRIARRDFDQVVAYYRSRARGALSDEDVRKRVKGLADDLDLKPKRSGLILRTRRWYRSI
;
A
#
# COMPACT_ATOMS: atom_id res chain seq x y z
N MET A 1 -21.94 -25.65 19.24
CA MET A 1 -22.21 -24.21 19.14
C MET A 1 -20.92 -23.52 19.53
N ALA A 2 -20.13 -23.04 18.57
CA ALA A 2 -18.84 -22.40 18.90
C ALA A 2 -19.14 -21.01 19.47
N GLU A 3 -18.84 -20.79 20.75
CA GLU A 3 -18.80 -19.46 21.34
C GLU A 3 -17.74 -18.65 20.60
N TRP A 4 -18.18 -17.68 19.79
CA TRP A 4 -17.29 -16.66 19.27
C TRP A 4 -16.84 -15.80 20.46
N PRO A 5 -15.52 -15.61 20.68
CA PRO A 5 -15.04 -14.74 21.76
C PRO A 5 -15.70 -13.37 21.72
N ASP A 6 -15.96 -12.78 22.89
CA ASP A 6 -16.53 -11.43 23.03
C ASP A 6 -15.55 -10.36 22.53
N TYR A 7 -15.46 -10.21 21.21
CA TYR A 7 -14.65 -9.21 20.52
C TYR A 7 -15.38 -7.86 20.56
N GLY A 8 -14.74 -6.83 21.12
CA GLY A 8 -15.34 -5.48 21.27
C GLY A 8 -15.32 -4.91 22.70
N ARG A 9 -14.72 -5.62 23.66
CA ARG A 9 -14.43 -5.08 25.01
C ARG A 9 -12.94 -4.88 25.29
N GLY A 10 -12.12 -4.63 24.25
CA GLY A 10 -10.73 -4.26 24.45
C GLY A 10 -10.62 -3.11 25.45
N THR A 11 -9.82 -3.29 26.49
CA THR A 11 -9.63 -2.27 27.53
C THR A 11 -8.88 -1.07 26.96
N GLU A 12 -8.90 0.06 27.65
CA GLU A 12 -8.06 1.21 27.26
C GLU A 12 -6.57 0.83 27.23
N GLU A 13 -6.15 -0.08 28.11
CA GLU A 13 -4.79 -0.60 28.09
C GLU A 13 -4.49 -1.42 26.83
N ASP A 14 -5.44 -2.25 26.36
CA ASP A 14 -5.31 -3.02 25.13
C ASP A 14 -5.19 -2.11 23.90
N ARG A 15 -6.02 -1.05 23.84
CA ARG A 15 -5.96 -0.03 22.79
C ARG A 15 -4.61 0.68 22.77
N ARG A 16 -4.09 1.05 23.94
CA ARG A 16 -2.77 1.68 24.07
C ARG A 16 -1.66 0.74 23.62
N LYS A 17 -1.66 -0.52 24.06
CA LYS A 17 -0.64 -1.50 23.64
C LYS A 17 -0.70 -1.78 22.14
N TYR A 18 -1.89 -1.83 21.57
CA TYR A 18 -2.08 -1.99 20.13
C TYR A 18 -1.54 -0.79 19.35
N ALA A 19 -1.78 0.44 19.83
CA ALA A 19 -1.19 1.64 19.24
C ALA A 19 0.35 1.63 19.25
N GLU A 20 0.96 1.15 20.33
CA GLU A 20 2.42 0.98 20.41
C GLU A 20 2.94 -0.11 19.45
N LEU A 21 2.21 -1.22 19.28
CA LEU A 21 2.53 -2.24 18.28
C LEU A 21 2.55 -1.64 16.87
N ILE A 22 1.54 -0.84 16.51
CA ILE A 22 1.49 -0.15 15.20
C ILE A 22 2.74 0.72 14.98
N LYS A 23 3.11 1.52 15.98
CA LYS A 23 4.32 2.36 15.91
C LYS A 23 5.59 1.51 15.73
N LEU A 24 5.69 0.38 16.43
CA LEU A 24 6.83 -0.53 16.32
C LEU A 24 6.99 -1.08 14.89
N HIS A 25 5.89 -1.45 14.23
CA HIS A 25 5.93 -1.90 12.84
C HIS A 25 6.45 -0.83 11.87
N ALA A 26 6.25 0.45 12.19
CA ALA A 26 6.69 1.57 11.37
C ALA A 26 8.07 2.13 11.75
N TYR A 27 8.65 1.69 12.87
CA TYR A 27 9.81 2.33 13.53
C TYR A 27 10.99 2.66 12.60
N ASN A 28 11.32 1.80 11.63
CA ASN A 28 12.50 1.98 10.80
C ASN A 28 12.29 2.89 9.57
N ARG A 29 11.06 2.96 9.03
CA ARG A 29 10.82 3.53 7.69
C ARG A 29 9.53 4.33 7.55
N ASN A 30 8.73 4.46 8.61
CA ASN A 30 7.42 5.13 8.59
C ASN A 30 6.55 4.68 7.39
N PHE A 31 6.60 3.39 7.08
CA PHE A 31 5.88 2.75 5.99
C PHE A 31 5.43 1.37 6.44
N ILE A 32 4.15 1.08 6.28
CA ILE A 32 3.55 -0.23 6.60
C ILE A 32 3.10 -0.85 5.27
N THR A 33 3.68 -1.99 4.94
CA THR A 33 3.30 -2.81 3.78
C THR A 33 1.91 -3.42 3.96
N ARG A 34 1.29 -3.86 2.87
CA ARG A 34 -0.04 -4.50 2.93
C ARG A 34 -0.04 -5.75 3.82
N ASP A 35 1.01 -6.56 3.78
CA ASP A 35 1.13 -7.77 4.59
C ASP A 35 1.29 -7.43 6.07
N GLN A 36 2.08 -6.40 6.38
CA GLN A 36 2.18 -5.88 7.75
C GLN A 36 0.85 -5.28 8.23
N GLU A 37 0.14 -4.54 7.38
CA GLU A 37 -1.18 -3.96 7.71
C GLU A 37 -2.18 -5.07 8.07
N MET A 38 -2.25 -6.13 7.25
CA MET A 38 -3.10 -7.28 7.53
C MET A 38 -2.69 -7.94 8.85
N LYS A 39 -1.39 -8.15 9.07
CA LYS A 39 -0.90 -8.77 10.30
C LYS A 39 -1.18 -7.94 11.55
N ILE A 40 -1.05 -6.62 11.45
CA ILE A 40 -1.40 -5.67 12.52
C ILE A 40 -2.89 -5.79 12.85
N LEU A 41 -3.76 -5.77 11.84
CA LEU A 41 -5.21 -5.91 12.05
C LEU A 41 -5.58 -7.27 12.67
N GLU A 42 -4.96 -8.35 12.22
CA GLU A 42 -5.13 -9.69 12.82
C GLU A 42 -4.70 -9.72 14.28
N ASP A 43 -3.59 -9.08 14.62
CA ASP A 43 -3.09 -8.98 15.98
C ASP A 43 -4.05 -8.16 16.86
N GLY A 44 -4.66 -7.08 16.34
CA GLY A 44 -5.71 -6.31 17.01
C GLY A 44 -6.88 -7.19 17.48
N VAL A 45 -7.38 -8.03 16.57
CA VAL A 45 -8.48 -8.96 16.83
C VAL A 45 -8.07 -10.09 17.77
N SER A 46 -6.95 -10.76 17.47
CA SER A 46 -6.56 -12.00 18.15
C SER A 46 -5.89 -11.79 19.50
N ARG A 47 -5.16 -10.68 19.69
CA ARG A 47 -4.32 -10.44 20.88
C ARG A 47 -4.83 -9.33 21.78
N PHE A 48 -5.52 -8.33 21.23
CA PHE A 48 -5.96 -7.15 21.98
C PHE A 48 -7.47 -7.08 22.24
N ARG A 49 -8.25 -8.09 21.78
CA ARG A 49 -9.72 -8.13 21.93
C ARG A 49 -10.44 -6.91 21.34
N ILE A 50 -9.78 -6.24 20.40
CA ILE A 50 -10.29 -5.09 19.65
C ILE A 50 -10.91 -5.65 18.38
N ASN A 51 -12.16 -5.31 18.07
CA ASN A 51 -12.76 -5.77 16.82
C ASN A 51 -12.05 -5.17 15.60
N LEU A 52 -12.35 -5.67 14.39
CA LEU A 52 -11.64 -5.26 13.17
C LEU A 52 -11.84 -3.77 12.86
N ASP A 53 -13.06 -3.24 13.01
CA ASP A 53 -13.38 -1.85 12.68
C ASP A 53 -12.66 -0.88 13.60
N GLU A 54 -12.65 -1.17 14.90
CA GLU A 54 -11.92 -0.41 15.90
C GLU A 54 -10.41 -0.52 15.70
N SER A 55 -9.89 -1.73 15.42
CA SER A 55 -8.48 -1.95 15.10
C SER A 55 -8.05 -1.11 13.90
N ARG A 56 -8.91 -1.00 12.88
CA ARG A 56 -8.67 -0.15 11.71
C ARG A 56 -8.72 1.33 12.06
N GLY A 57 -9.67 1.76 12.90
CA GLY A 57 -9.77 3.14 13.38
C GLY A 57 -8.51 3.58 14.12
N ILE A 58 -8.02 2.76 15.05
CA ILE A 58 -6.78 3.04 15.79
C ILE A 58 -5.57 3.05 14.85
N LEU A 59 -5.47 2.09 13.92
CA LEU A 59 -4.40 2.06 12.91
C LEU A 59 -4.35 3.38 12.13
N LEU A 60 -5.48 3.81 11.56
CA LEU A 60 -5.56 5.05 10.77
C LEU A 60 -5.22 6.30 11.60
N SER A 61 -5.68 6.34 12.86
CA SER A 61 -5.37 7.43 13.79
C SER A 61 -3.88 7.51 14.09
N VAL A 62 -3.26 6.38 14.44
CA VAL A 62 -1.82 6.31 14.74
C VAL A 62 -1.00 6.63 13.50
N THR A 63 -1.34 6.08 12.34
CA THR A 63 -0.57 6.32 11.12
C THR A 63 -0.66 7.78 10.67
N GLY A 64 -1.84 8.38 10.77
CA GLY A 64 -2.05 9.80 10.49
C GLY A 64 -1.28 10.72 11.44
N ALA A 65 -1.31 10.44 12.75
CA ALA A 65 -0.62 11.25 13.76
C ALA A 65 0.91 11.17 13.68
N ASN A 66 1.47 10.08 13.13
CA ASN A 66 2.91 9.82 13.09
C ASN A 66 3.51 9.90 11.67
N ASP A 67 2.75 10.43 10.69
CA ASP A 67 3.17 10.50 9.28
C ASP A 67 3.69 9.15 8.75
N ILE A 68 2.98 8.07 9.07
CA ILE A 68 3.27 6.72 8.59
C ILE A 68 2.44 6.46 7.34
N ALA A 69 3.10 6.10 6.24
CA ALA A 69 2.42 5.78 5.00
C ALA A 69 1.94 4.31 4.99
N LEU A 70 0.67 4.10 4.67
CA LEU A 70 0.10 2.77 4.45
C LEU A 70 0.19 2.40 2.96
N GLU A 71 0.70 1.22 2.66
CA GLU A 71 0.84 0.77 1.28
C GLU A 71 -0.48 0.76 0.52
N ASN A 72 -1.58 0.34 1.15
CA ASN A 72 -2.91 0.33 0.53
C ASN A 72 -3.35 1.73 0.06
N GLU A 73 -3.01 2.77 0.81
CA GLU A 73 -3.34 4.16 0.43
C GLU A 73 -2.46 4.64 -0.72
N VAL A 74 -1.17 4.32 -0.67
CA VAL A 74 -0.22 4.62 -1.76
C VAL A 74 -0.66 3.93 -3.04
N GLN A 75 -1.09 2.67 -2.97
CA GLN A 75 -1.62 1.91 -4.11
C GLN A 75 -2.90 2.54 -4.65
N ARG A 76 -3.83 2.97 -3.79
CA ARG A 76 -5.07 3.65 -4.20
C ARG A 76 -4.78 4.91 -5.01
N THR A 77 -3.89 5.77 -4.53
CA THR A 77 -3.50 7.00 -5.27
C THR A 77 -2.70 6.67 -6.53
N ALA A 78 -1.79 5.70 -6.48
CA ALA A 78 -1.05 5.25 -7.67
C ALA A 78 -1.99 4.72 -8.76
N LYS A 79 -3.02 3.94 -8.41
CA LYS A 79 -4.07 3.49 -9.35
C LYS A 79 -4.79 4.66 -10.01
N GLN A 80 -5.17 5.68 -9.24
CA GLN A 80 -5.80 6.90 -9.78
C GLN A 80 -4.88 7.64 -10.76
N MET A 81 -3.60 7.78 -10.43
CA MET A 81 -2.62 8.41 -11.33
C MET A 81 -2.48 7.60 -12.64
N LEU A 82 -2.36 6.28 -12.55
CA LEU A 82 -2.27 5.39 -13.72
C LEU A 82 -3.52 5.52 -14.62
N GLN A 83 -4.72 5.50 -14.03
CA GLN A 83 -5.98 5.66 -14.76
C GLN A 83 -6.03 7.01 -15.50
N ASN A 84 -5.72 8.10 -14.80
CA ASN A 84 -5.73 9.44 -15.37
C ASN A 84 -4.73 9.59 -16.53
N SER A 85 -3.52 9.06 -16.37
CA SER A 85 -2.50 9.10 -17.44
C SER A 85 -2.84 8.22 -18.65
N ALA A 86 -3.63 7.16 -18.44
CA ALA A 86 -4.00 6.23 -19.50
C ALA A 86 -5.30 6.60 -20.23
N TYR A 87 -6.10 7.51 -19.67
CA TYR A 87 -7.36 7.96 -20.25
C TYR A 87 -7.16 8.73 -21.56
N PRO A 88 -8.07 8.62 -22.55
CA PRO A 88 -9.18 7.64 -22.64
C PRO A 88 -8.73 6.28 -23.21
N LYS A 89 -7.50 6.14 -23.69
CA LYS A 89 -7.08 5.03 -24.57
C LYS A 89 -6.61 3.78 -23.82
N LYS A 90 -6.78 3.70 -22.49
CA LYS A 90 -6.24 2.66 -21.60
C LYS A 90 -4.77 2.32 -21.89
N ARG A 91 -3.97 3.34 -22.21
CA ARG A 91 -2.59 3.18 -22.67
C ARG A 91 -1.63 4.08 -21.94
N ILE A 92 -0.67 3.49 -21.23
CA ILE A 92 0.30 4.23 -20.42
C ILE A 92 1.64 4.43 -21.14
N ALA A 93 2.16 5.66 -21.15
CA ALA A 93 3.51 5.93 -21.64
C ALA A 93 4.55 5.60 -20.56
N ARG A 94 5.78 5.30 -20.98
CA ARG A 94 6.90 5.03 -20.06
C ARG A 94 7.10 6.18 -19.07
N ARG A 95 7.08 7.43 -19.55
CA ARG A 95 7.19 8.64 -18.72
C ARG A 95 6.14 8.67 -17.60
N ASP A 96 4.88 8.41 -17.93
CA ASP A 96 3.78 8.49 -16.97
C ASP A 96 3.89 7.35 -15.94
N PHE A 97 4.27 6.15 -16.39
CA PHE A 97 4.56 5.03 -15.52
C PHE A 97 5.72 5.35 -14.55
N ASP A 98 6.82 5.90 -15.07
CA ASP A 98 7.98 6.29 -14.27
C ASP A 98 7.63 7.39 -13.25
N GLN A 99 6.69 8.28 -13.57
CA GLN A 99 6.17 9.28 -12.63
C GLN A 99 5.40 8.62 -11.47
N VAL A 100 4.56 7.62 -11.75
CA VAL A 100 3.86 6.86 -10.70
C VAL A 100 4.85 6.06 -9.85
N VAL A 101 5.88 5.46 -10.46
CA VAL A 101 6.97 4.78 -9.74
C VAL A 101 7.70 5.75 -8.80
N ALA A 102 8.01 6.96 -9.27
CA ALA A 102 8.66 7.98 -8.44
C ALA A 102 7.78 8.41 -7.25
N TYR A 103 6.46 8.59 -7.47
CA TYR A 103 5.50 8.83 -6.39
C TYR A 103 5.47 7.68 -5.38
N TYR A 104 5.37 6.44 -5.84
CA TYR A 104 5.29 5.28 -4.96
C TYR A 104 6.57 5.15 -4.12
N ARG A 105 7.73 5.29 -4.76
CA ARG A 105 9.04 5.24 -4.09
C ARG A 105 9.17 6.28 -3.00
N SER A 106 8.76 7.53 -3.27
CA SER A 106 8.87 8.60 -2.27
C SER A 106 8.03 8.32 -1.03
N ARG A 107 6.88 7.67 -1.20
CA ARG A 107 6.02 7.23 -0.09
C ARG A 107 6.55 5.99 0.63
N ALA A 108 7.21 5.09 -0.08
CA ALA A 108 7.83 3.90 0.51
C ALA A 108 9.07 4.22 1.36
N ARG A 109 9.65 5.42 1.25
CA ARG A 109 10.76 5.91 2.10
C ARG A 109 11.92 4.91 2.26
N GLY A 110 12.24 4.18 1.19
CA GLY A 110 13.31 3.18 1.18
C GLY A 110 12.98 1.86 1.88
N ALA A 111 11.73 1.62 2.28
CA ALA A 111 11.26 0.32 2.77
C ALA A 111 11.23 -0.74 1.65
N LEU A 112 11.17 -0.31 0.39
CA LEU A 112 11.10 -1.15 -0.80
C LEU A 112 12.23 -0.81 -1.76
N SER A 113 12.77 -1.83 -2.43
CA SER A 113 13.75 -1.62 -3.49
C SER A 113 13.11 -0.96 -4.72
N ASP A 114 13.95 -0.35 -5.56
CA ASP A 114 13.52 0.25 -6.83
C ASP A 114 12.84 -0.75 -7.77
N GLU A 115 13.32 -1.99 -7.77
CA GLU A 115 12.77 -3.08 -8.55
C GLU A 115 11.39 -3.48 -8.02
N ASP A 116 11.24 -3.62 -6.71
CA ASP A 116 9.98 -4.00 -6.09
C ASP A 116 8.90 -2.93 -6.28
N VAL A 117 9.27 -1.64 -6.20
CA VAL A 117 8.35 -0.54 -6.48
C VAL A 117 7.86 -0.60 -7.93
N ARG A 118 8.76 -0.86 -8.89
CA ARG A 118 8.36 -1.01 -10.30
C ARG A 118 7.45 -2.21 -10.53
N LYS A 119 7.75 -3.36 -9.92
CA LYS A 119 6.90 -4.56 -10.00
C LYS A 119 5.52 -4.31 -9.41
N ARG A 120 5.43 -3.63 -8.26
CA ARG A 120 4.16 -3.21 -7.66
C ARG A 120 3.35 -2.32 -8.58
N VAL A 121 3.94 -1.24 -9.09
CA VAL A 121 3.23 -0.31 -9.99
C VAL A 121 2.81 -1.00 -11.29
N LYS A 122 3.62 -1.91 -11.83
CA LYS A 122 3.24 -2.78 -12.95
C LYS A 122 2.03 -3.64 -12.61
N GLY A 123 2.02 -4.32 -11.47
CA GLY A 123 0.86 -5.07 -10.99
C GLY A 123 -0.41 -4.20 -10.91
N LEU A 124 -0.31 -2.98 -10.39
CA LEU A 124 -1.44 -2.04 -10.35
C LEU A 124 -1.92 -1.65 -11.75
N ALA A 125 -1.02 -1.48 -12.71
CA ALA A 125 -1.38 -1.17 -14.10
C ALA A 125 -2.04 -2.37 -14.79
N ASP A 126 -1.56 -3.58 -14.52
CA ASP A 126 -2.12 -4.84 -15.02
C ASP A 126 -3.53 -5.09 -14.43
N ASP A 127 -3.73 -4.86 -13.12
CA ASP A 127 -5.05 -4.91 -12.44
C ASP A 127 -6.08 -3.99 -13.11
N LEU A 128 -5.61 -2.87 -13.64
CA LEU A 128 -6.43 -1.85 -14.32
C LEU A 128 -6.60 -2.13 -15.83
N ASP A 129 -6.07 -3.26 -16.32
CA ASP A 129 -6.02 -3.65 -17.72
C ASP A 129 -5.39 -2.58 -18.65
N LEU A 130 -4.38 -1.86 -18.13
CA LEU A 130 -3.68 -0.83 -18.91
C LEU A 130 -2.66 -1.47 -19.84
N LYS A 131 -2.57 -0.98 -21.07
CA LYS A 131 -1.58 -1.47 -22.04
C LYS A 131 -0.40 -0.51 -22.17
N PRO A 132 0.86 -0.98 -22.16
CA PRO A 132 2.00 -0.10 -22.36
C PRO A 132 2.05 0.43 -23.80
N LYS A 133 2.29 1.74 -23.93
CA LYS A 133 2.66 2.37 -25.20
C LYS A 133 4.06 1.90 -25.61
N ARG A 134 4.28 1.85 -26.93
CA ARG A 134 5.62 1.64 -27.47
C ARG A 134 6.51 2.85 -27.14
N SER A 135 7.78 2.63 -26.84
CA SER A 135 8.77 3.67 -26.56
C SER A 135 10.10 3.33 -27.26
N GLY A 136 10.92 4.35 -27.55
CA GLY A 136 12.19 4.24 -28.27
C GLY A 136 12.27 5.15 -29.50
N LEU A 137 13.47 5.69 -29.78
CA LEU A 137 13.75 6.55 -30.93
C LEU A 137 13.81 5.77 -32.25
N ILE A 138 14.53 4.64 -32.27
CA ILE A 138 14.77 3.84 -33.49
C ILE A 138 13.76 2.70 -33.60
N LEU A 139 13.58 1.90 -32.54
CA LEU A 139 12.62 0.81 -32.48
C LEU A 139 11.60 1.08 -31.38
N ARG A 140 10.37 1.42 -31.78
CA ARG A 140 9.24 1.61 -30.87
C ARG A 140 8.80 0.25 -30.31
N THR A 141 9.29 -0.12 -29.14
CA THR A 141 8.98 -1.42 -28.50
C THR A 141 8.32 -1.26 -27.13
N ARG A 142 7.78 -2.37 -26.61
CA ARG A 142 7.26 -2.49 -25.23
C ARG A 142 8.26 -3.16 -24.29
N ARG A 143 9.55 -3.23 -24.67
CA ARG A 143 10.56 -3.93 -23.87
C ARG A 143 10.69 -3.33 -22.47
N TRP A 144 10.57 -2.00 -22.37
CA TRP A 144 10.63 -1.27 -21.10
C TRP A 144 9.63 -1.77 -20.04
N TYR A 145 8.45 -2.26 -20.46
CA TYR A 145 7.42 -2.78 -19.55
C TYR A 145 7.58 -4.29 -19.31
N ARG A 146 8.06 -5.02 -20.33
CA ARG A 146 8.30 -6.46 -20.25
C ARG A 146 9.54 -6.82 -19.42
N SER A 147 10.51 -5.92 -19.33
CA SER A 147 11.73 -6.11 -18.54
C SER A 147 11.57 -5.77 -17.05
N ILE A 148 10.37 -5.36 -16.62
CA ILE A 148 10.02 -5.13 -15.22
C ILE A 148 9.51 -6.43 -14.62
#